data_AF-A0A382ZBE1-F1
#
_entry.id   AF-A0A382ZBE1-F1
#
_cell.length_a   1.000
_cell.length_b   1.000
_cell.length_c   1.000
_cell.angle_alpha   90.00
_cell.angle_beta   90.00
_cell.angle_gamma   90.00
#
_symmetry.space_group_name_H-M   'P 1'
#
loop_
_entity.id
_entity.type
_entity.pdbx_description
1 polymer ?
#
loop_
_entity_poly.entity_id
_entity_poly.type
_entity_poly.pdbx_seq_one_letter_code
_entity_poly.pdbx_strand_id
1 'polypeptide(L)'
;MGFPPPARANGGRVQAKVAAIVMPLVLLSVFFVVDQRPVAFYAHRALEAGIAPLDMQAADANDVVQQYCVRCHSDRRMTGNLSLEDFDFASVSTRAETAERMVLKLR
;
A
#
# COMPACT_ATOMS: atom_id res chain seq x y z
N MET A 1 -3.88 -25.67 73.46
CA MET A 1 -3.62 -24.54 72.55
C MET A 1 -3.29 -25.13 71.18
N GLY A 2 -4.32 -25.33 70.35
CA GLY A 2 -4.14 -25.87 69.00
C GLY A 2 -3.83 -24.73 68.04
N PHE A 3 -2.69 -24.82 67.35
CA PHE A 3 -2.37 -23.93 66.24
C PHE A 3 -3.23 -24.29 65.03
N PRO A 4 -3.90 -23.34 64.35
CA PRO A 4 -4.59 -23.62 63.10
C PRO A 4 -3.58 -23.85 61.96
N PRO A 5 -3.87 -24.75 61.00
CA PRO A 5 -3.01 -24.97 59.85
C PRO A 5 -3.05 -23.78 58.87
N PRO A 6 -1.96 -23.53 58.10
CA PRO A 6 -1.92 -22.44 57.14
C PRO A 6 -2.83 -22.70 55.93
N ALA A 7 -3.53 -21.65 55.50
CA ALA A 7 -4.41 -21.66 54.35
C ALA A 7 -3.62 -21.88 53.04
N ARG A 8 -4.03 -22.88 52.24
CA ARG A 8 -3.47 -23.17 50.92
C ARG A 8 -3.78 -22.02 49.94
N ALA A 9 -2.73 -21.37 49.42
CA ALA A 9 -2.82 -20.37 48.36
C ALA A 9 -3.25 -21.01 47.02
N ASN A 10 -4.40 -20.58 46.48
CA ASN A 10 -5.02 -21.09 45.25
C ASN A 10 -4.57 -20.37 43.96
N GLY A 11 -3.54 -19.51 44.02
CA GLY A 11 -3.17 -18.58 42.94
C GLY A 11 -2.56 -19.22 41.67
N GLY A 12 -1.85 -20.35 41.81
CA GLY A 12 -1.15 -20.97 40.66
C GLY A 12 -2.07 -21.64 39.64
N ARG A 13 -3.22 -22.16 40.07
CA ARG A 13 -4.17 -22.85 39.17
C ARG A 13 -5.00 -21.90 38.32
N VAL A 14 -5.22 -20.68 38.80
CA VAL A 14 -5.97 -19.66 38.06
C VAL A 14 -5.10 -19.09 36.94
N GLN A 15 -3.81 -18.81 37.20
CA GLN A 15 -2.89 -18.30 36.18
C GLN A 15 -2.61 -19.31 35.05
N ALA A 16 -2.51 -20.61 35.38
CA ALA A 16 -2.36 -21.67 34.38
C ALA A 16 -3.58 -21.80 33.46
N LYS A 17 -4.80 -21.61 33.99
CA LYS A 17 -6.05 -21.64 33.21
C LYS A 17 -6.22 -20.41 32.31
N VAL A 18 -5.81 -19.23 32.78
CA VAL A 18 -5.86 -17.98 31.99
C VAL A 18 -4.89 -18.07 30.81
N ALA A 19 -3.65 -18.57 31.02
CA ALA A 19 -2.68 -18.74 29.94
C ALA A 19 -3.13 -19.76 28.88
N ALA A 20 -3.80 -20.85 29.29
CA ALA A 20 -4.29 -21.89 28.39
C ALA A 20 -5.46 -21.45 27.49
N ILE A 21 -6.13 -20.33 27.79
CA ILE A 21 -7.23 -19.77 27.00
C ILE A 21 -6.77 -18.55 26.19
N VAL A 22 -5.97 -17.66 26.81
CA VAL A 22 -5.54 -16.42 26.18
C VAL A 22 -4.50 -16.67 25.08
N MET A 23 -3.55 -17.60 25.27
CA MET A 23 -2.55 -17.91 24.24
C MET A 23 -3.14 -18.47 22.95
N PRO A 24 -4.02 -19.49 22.95
CA PRO A 24 -4.63 -19.96 21.72
C PRO A 24 -5.56 -18.92 21.09
N LEU A 25 -6.24 -18.06 21.86
CA LEU A 25 -7.05 -16.96 21.32
C LEU A 25 -6.20 -15.90 20.61
N VAL A 26 -5.04 -15.54 21.18
CA VAL A 26 -4.09 -14.59 20.58
C VAL A 26 -3.45 -15.19 19.33
N LEU A 27 -3.10 -16.47 19.35
CA LEU A 27 -2.57 -17.16 18.17
C LEU A 27 -3.62 -17.24 17.05
N LEU A 28 -4.87 -17.56 17.39
CA LEU A 28 -5.98 -17.62 16.43
C LEU A 28 -6.27 -16.24 15.80
N SER A 29 -6.23 -15.16 16.59
CA SER A 29 -6.47 -13.81 16.10
C SER A 29 -5.35 -13.30 15.20
N VAL A 30 -4.08 -13.59 15.53
CA VAL A 30 -2.94 -13.24 14.68
C VAL A 30 -2.98 -14.01 13.36
N PHE A 31 -3.31 -15.30 13.39
CA PHE A 31 -3.43 -16.12 12.18
C PHE A 31 -4.52 -15.58 11.26
N PHE A 32 -5.67 -15.18 11.82
CA PHE A 32 -6.75 -14.57 11.06
C PHE A 32 -6.35 -13.23 10.45
N VAL A 33 -5.62 -12.37 11.16
CA VAL A 33 -5.11 -11.09 10.61
C VAL A 33 -4.10 -11.30 9.47
N VAL A 34 -3.25 -12.32 9.54
CA VAL A 34 -2.26 -12.61 8.48
C VAL A 34 -2.91 -13.24 7.24
N ASP A 35 -3.92 -14.10 7.42
CA ASP A 35 -4.62 -14.81 6.34
C ASP A 35 -5.78 -14.00 5.71
N GLN A 36 -6.28 -12.97 6.41
CA GLN A 36 -7.28 -12.01 5.90
C GLN A 36 -6.74 -11.03 4.84
N ARG A 37 -5.78 -11.42 3.99
CA ARG A 37 -5.52 -10.68 2.73
C ARG A 37 -6.77 -10.90 1.86
N PRO A 38 -7.68 -9.91 1.74
CA PRO A 38 -8.99 -10.15 1.15
C PRO A 38 -8.80 -10.62 -0.29
N VAL A 39 -9.60 -11.62 -0.69
CA VAL A 39 -9.71 -12.11 -2.08
C VAL A 39 -9.92 -10.96 -3.08
N ALA A 40 -10.40 -9.80 -2.62
CA ALA A 40 -10.45 -8.53 -3.34
C ALA A 40 -9.10 -8.11 -3.95
N PHE A 41 -7.97 -8.34 -3.26
CA PHE A 41 -6.64 -8.00 -3.79
C PHE A 41 -6.24 -8.88 -4.99
N TYR A 42 -6.67 -10.14 -4.99
CA TYR A 42 -6.51 -11.04 -6.14
C TYR A 42 -7.54 -10.74 -7.25
N ALA A 43 -8.76 -10.34 -6.89
CA ALA A 43 -9.81 -9.98 -7.84
C ALA A 43 -9.50 -8.70 -8.64
N HIS A 44 -8.86 -7.70 -8.02
CA HIS A 44 -8.38 -6.52 -8.75
C HIS A 44 -7.32 -6.89 -9.80
N ARG A 45 -6.40 -7.81 -9.48
CA ARG A 45 -5.40 -8.30 -10.46
C ARG A 45 -5.99 -9.16 -11.58
N ALA A 46 -7.02 -9.94 -11.29
CA ALA A 46 -7.69 -10.76 -12.29
C ALA A 46 -8.47 -9.89 -13.31
N LEU A 47 -8.94 -8.70 -12.91
CA LEU A 47 -9.53 -7.72 -13.82
C LEU A 47 -8.44 -7.01 -14.66
N GLU A 48 -7.28 -6.70 -14.07
CA GLU A 48 -6.10 -6.18 -14.81
C GLU A 48 -5.61 -7.17 -15.88
N ALA A 49 -5.73 -8.48 -15.65
CA ALA A 49 -5.31 -9.50 -16.63
C ALA A 49 -6.11 -9.47 -17.95
N GLY A 50 -7.26 -8.78 -17.99
CA GLY A 50 -8.06 -8.58 -19.20
C GLY A 50 -7.62 -7.40 -20.07
N ILE A 51 -6.78 -6.51 -19.54
CA ILE A 51 -6.11 -5.46 -20.28
C ILE A 51 -4.68 -5.95 -20.46
N ALA A 52 -4.37 -6.58 -21.59
CA ALA A 52 -2.97 -6.80 -21.94
C ALA A 52 -2.27 -5.43 -21.81
N PRO A 53 -1.21 -5.30 -20.99
CA PRO A 53 -0.54 -4.02 -20.88
C PRO A 53 -0.10 -3.66 -22.29
N LEU A 54 -0.60 -2.54 -22.81
CA LEU A 54 0.08 -1.87 -23.89
C LEU A 54 1.43 -1.51 -23.27
N ASP A 55 2.44 -2.32 -23.56
CA ASP A 55 3.81 -2.11 -23.12
C ASP A 55 4.35 -0.93 -23.92
N MET A 56 3.86 0.26 -23.57
CA MET A 56 4.31 1.52 -24.11
C MET A 56 5.64 1.79 -23.45
N GLN A 57 6.70 1.81 -24.24
CA GLN A 57 8.04 2.02 -23.69
C GLN A 57 8.12 3.47 -23.19
N ALA A 58 8.89 3.70 -22.12
CA ALA A 58 9.07 5.04 -21.57
C ALA A 58 9.57 6.04 -22.62
N ALA A 59 10.37 5.59 -23.59
CA ALA A 59 10.81 6.37 -24.74
C ALA A 59 9.64 6.85 -25.61
N ASP A 60 8.71 5.95 -25.97
CA ASP A 60 7.53 6.29 -26.78
C ASP A 60 6.66 7.34 -26.05
N ALA A 61 6.48 7.18 -24.74
CA ALA A 61 5.71 8.12 -23.93
C ALA A 61 6.41 9.49 -23.81
N ASN A 62 7.74 9.50 -23.68
CA ASN A 62 8.54 10.73 -23.67
C ASN A 62 8.38 11.49 -24.99
N ASP A 63 8.43 10.79 -26.14
CA ASP A 63 8.27 11.41 -27.46
C ASP A 63 6.93 12.15 -27.60
N VAL A 64 5.84 11.53 -27.14
CA VAL A 64 4.50 12.15 -27.12
C VAL A 64 4.49 13.42 -26.26
N VAL A 65 5.06 13.36 -25.05
CA VAL A 65 5.10 14.53 -24.15
C VAL A 65 5.92 15.67 -24.73
N GLN A 66 7.08 15.38 -25.32
CA GLN A 66 7.91 16.41 -25.94
C GLN A 66 7.24 17.03 -27.16
N GLN A 67 6.53 16.22 -27.97
CA GLN A 67 5.87 16.70 -29.18
C GLN A 67 4.66 17.60 -28.89
N TYR A 68 3.85 17.24 -27.89
CA TYR A 68 2.54 17.88 -27.71
C TYR A 68 2.43 18.74 -26.45
N CYS A 69 3.03 18.32 -25.34
CA CYS A 69 2.81 18.94 -24.04
C CYS A 69 3.82 20.07 -23.77
N VAL A 70 5.10 19.86 -24.06
CA VAL A 70 6.18 20.83 -23.79
C VAL A 70 5.98 22.16 -24.50
N ARG A 71 5.30 22.15 -25.66
CA ARG A 71 4.95 23.38 -26.37
C ARG A 71 4.22 24.40 -25.48
N CYS A 72 3.42 23.96 -24.51
CA CYS A 72 2.68 24.83 -23.59
C CYS A 72 3.21 24.74 -22.15
N HIS A 73 3.68 23.56 -21.74
CA HIS A 73 4.20 23.27 -20.41
C HIS A 73 5.72 23.18 -20.41
N SER A 74 6.39 24.29 -20.72
CA SER A 74 7.84 24.47 -20.61
C SER A 74 8.19 25.45 -19.50
N ASP A 75 9.45 25.52 -19.08
CA ASP A 75 9.94 26.49 -18.10
C ASP A 75 9.74 27.93 -18.58
N ARG A 76 9.77 28.16 -19.90
CA ARG A 76 9.51 29.47 -20.49
C ARG A 76 8.04 29.87 -20.46
N ARG A 77 7.12 28.94 -20.72
CA ARG A 77 5.69 29.27 -20.84
C ARG A 77 4.92 29.05 -19.55
N MET A 78 5.32 28.06 -18.74
CA MET A 78 4.77 27.71 -17.43
C MET A 78 3.23 27.69 -17.39
N THR A 79 2.60 27.28 -18.50
CA THR A 79 1.14 27.32 -18.60
C THR A 79 0.55 26.38 -17.55
N GLY A 80 -0.42 26.85 -16.78
CA GLY A 80 -1.02 26.04 -15.72
C GLY A 80 -0.07 25.63 -14.60
N ASN A 81 1.02 26.40 -14.38
CA ASN A 81 2.03 26.17 -13.34
C ASN A 81 2.68 24.77 -13.44
N LEU A 82 3.00 24.35 -14.66
CA LEU A 82 3.59 23.06 -14.97
C LEU A 82 4.67 23.21 -16.04
N SER A 83 5.81 22.56 -15.80
CA SER A 83 6.86 22.34 -16.80
C SER A 83 7.14 20.84 -16.94
N LEU A 84 7.29 20.42 -18.19
CA LEU A 84 7.59 19.05 -18.61
C LEU A 84 8.88 18.99 -19.43
N GLU A 85 9.64 20.09 -19.52
CA GLU A 85 10.81 20.21 -20.40
C GLU A 85 11.88 19.13 -20.10
N ASP A 86 12.09 18.84 -18.82
CA ASP A 86 13.01 17.81 -18.30
C ASP A 86 12.27 16.62 -17.64
N PHE A 87 11.01 16.37 -18.02
CA PHE A 87 10.26 15.23 -17.50
C PHE A 87 10.64 13.94 -18.24
N ASP A 88 10.83 12.85 -17.50
CA ASP A 88 11.22 11.56 -18.06
C ASP A 88 10.42 10.42 -17.41
N PHE A 89 9.71 9.65 -18.22
CA PHE A 89 8.92 8.50 -17.76
C PHE A 89 9.76 7.37 -17.15
N ALA A 90 11.05 7.25 -17.49
CA ALA A 90 11.92 6.26 -16.84
C ALA A 90 12.16 6.57 -15.34
N SER A 91 11.94 7.83 -14.93
CA SER A 91 12.04 8.28 -13.54
C SER A 91 10.71 8.77 -12.96
N VAL A 92 9.57 8.39 -13.56
CA VAL A 92 8.24 8.89 -13.16
C VAL A 92 7.90 8.67 -11.68
N SER A 93 8.40 7.59 -11.08
CA SER A 93 8.18 7.25 -9.68
C SER A 93 8.74 8.29 -8.72
N THR A 94 9.83 8.96 -9.08
CA THR A 94 10.43 10.05 -8.28
C THR A 94 9.78 11.41 -8.60
N ARG A 95 8.95 11.49 -9.65
CA ARG A 95 8.27 12.71 -10.14
C ARG A 95 6.74 12.58 -10.14
N ALA A 96 6.19 11.81 -9.20
CA ALA A 96 4.77 11.47 -9.15
C ALA A 96 3.85 12.71 -9.11
N GLU A 97 4.21 13.76 -8.37
CA GLU A 97 3.41 15.00 -8.34
C GLU A 97 3.32 15.67 -9.72
N THR A 98 4.42 15.71 -10.47
CA THR A 98 4.46 16.27 -11.83
C THR A 98 3.62 15.41 -12.78
N ALA A 99 3.74 14.09 -12.68
CA ALA A 99 2.96 13.15 -13.49
C ALA A 99 1.46 13.29 -13.23
N GLU A 100 1.05 13.41 -11.96
CA GLU A 100 -0.36 13.63 -11.61
C GLU A 100 -0.86 14.94 -12.22
N ARG A 101 -0.12 16.05 -12.06
CA ARG A 101 -0.48 17.34 -12.66
C ARG A 101 -0.66 17.27 -14.18
N MET A 102 0.13 16.44 -14.88
CA MET A 102 -0.04 16.19 -16.31
C MET A 102 -1.39 15.52 -16.60
N VAL A 103 -1.73 14.44 -15.88
CA VAL A 103 -2.99 13.71 -16.05
C VAL A 103 -4.21 14.61 -15.79
N LEU A 104 -4.12 15.52 -14.80
CA LEU A 104 -5.19 16.49 -14.54
C LEU A 104 -5.48 17.46 -15.70
N LYS A 105 -4.59 17.60 -16.69
CA LYS A 105 -4.82 18.40 -17.91
C LYS A 105 -5.50 17.63 -19.04
N LEU A 106 -5.56 16.30 -18.94
CA LEU A 106 -6.17 15.42 -19.93
C LEU A 106 -7.65 15.13 -19.66
N ARG A 107 -8.13 15.48 -18.46
CA ARG A 107 -9.53 15.30 -18.02
C ARG A 107 -10.28 16.63 -18.05
#